data_AF-A0A397I436-F1
#
_entry.id   AF-A0A397I436-F1
#
_cell.length_a   1.000
_cell.length_b   1.000
_cell.length_c   1.000
_cell.angle_alpha   90.00
_cell.angle_beta   90.00
_cell.angle_gamma   90.00
#
_symmetry.space_group_name_H-M   'P 1'
#
loop_
_entity.id
_entity.type
_entity.pdbx_description
1 polymer ?
#
loop_
_entity_poly.entity_id
_entity_poly.type
_entity_poly.pdbx_seq_one_letter_code
_entity_poly.pdbx_strand_id
1 'polypeptide(L)'
;MNNIEQKIQKLERWLKESEKHIAYLKKQIGIKDEKIDLLKTEVGNLKPRLKKALQDIENKDKIIPALKMQLIEMANKLSSLQHRIQKLRETITLNMTHLPFTNTPVFNLITDMKTNIKLLADSAREDNTFLKDEIDNFQMQAELKLTQIQNGCYTFENEVTQLRQEVINLRDINLNQQELTNELGTINETLKEQIDGLTDKNETNQFEIIEKTRLYEQVQDRESLEGAHENITEKFNTARTAWRNQIDRNRNITQELQNCRRHGRNLQNDKVLIEFWRDRIILRYEKWKNKTKNECQIIINLRQQIFALQNNPLPNLINMAGIQDVMTSMAPLLAQIPQYIGQEPPDDYINKVIQVFSYGTGLSVGAFNDGVKANVLKSKMSGKYASVPAQHLAGTRQVSLTKLTQEKFLPTDIPETYEERIRLLLLQTPNNNDNALAILWNHLPDELFSRMEIAAPADIDAFFTNLKNIWLKR
;
A
#
# COMPACT_ATOMS: atom_id res chain seq x y z
N MET A 1 30.56 14.11 -21.89
CA MET A 1 29.75 13.21 -22.73
C MET A 1 29.95 11.74 -22.38
N ASN A 2 31.18 11.20 -22.39
CA ASN A 2 31.48 9.76 -22.26
C ASN A 2 30.88 9.01 -21.03
N ASN A 3 30.77 9.64 -19.86
CA ASN A 3 30.24 8.99 -18.63
C ASN A 3 28.71 8.78 -18.66
N ILE A 4 27.98 9.74 -19.24
CA ILE A 4 26.51 9.66 -19.35
C ILE A 4 26.12 8.55 -20.32
N GLU A 5 26.84 8.44 -21.42
CA GLU A 5 26.64 7.43 -22.47
C GLU A 5 26.89 6.01 -21.94
N GLN A 6 27.93 5.82 -21.12
CA GLN A 6 28.18 4.55 -20.43
C GLN A 6 27.08 4.17 -19.43
N LYS A 7 26.51 5.15 -18.70
CA LYS A 7 25.37 4.91 -17.80
C LYS A 7 24.10 4.53 -18.56
N ILE A 8 23.83 5.20 -19.68
CA ILE A 8 22.70 4.88 -20.56
C ILE A 8 22.84 3.45 -21.08
N GLN A 9 24.01 3.07 -21.61
CA GLN A 9 24.25 1.70 -22.09
C GLN A 9 24.08 0.63 -21.00
N LYS A 10 24.48 0.92 -19.75
CA LYS A 10 24.24 -0.01 -18.62
C LYS A 10 22.75 -0.15 -18.30
N LEU A 11 22.01 0.96 -18.30
CA LEU A 11 20.57 0.95 -18.06
C LEU A 11 19.81 0.23 -19.17
N GLU A 12 20.18 0.44 -20.43
CA GLU A 12 19.60 -0.28 -21.57
C GLU A 12 19.82 -1.79 -21.47
N ARG A 13 21.02 -2.20 -21.05
CA ARG A 13 21.34 -3.61 -20.85
C ARG A 13 20.50 -4.23 -19.72
N TRP A 14 20.32 -3.49 -18.63
CA TRP A 14 19.52 -3.92 -17.48
C TRP A 14 18.03 -3.96 -17.80
N LEU A 15 17.53 -2.98 -18.57
CA LEU A 15 16.16 -2.94 -19.07
C LEU A 15 15.87 -4.17 -19.94
N LYS A 16 16.76 -4.45 -20.89
CA LYS A 16 16.64 -5.60 -21.80
C LYS A 16 16.66 -6.93 -21.05
N GLU A 17 17.45 -7.05 -19.99
CA GLU A 17 17.47 -8.27 -19.16
C GLU A 17 16.21 -8.40 -18.30
N SER A 18 15.72 -7.29 -17.77
CA SER A 18 14.45 -7.24 -17.03
C SER A 18 13.26 -7.61 -17.91
N GLU A 19 13.22 -7.13 -19.16
CA GLU A 19 12.21 -7.49 -20.14
C GLU A 19 12.18 -8.99 -20.44
N LYS A 20 13.35 -9.63 -20.59
CA LYS A 20 13.43 -11.09 -20.74
C LYS A 20 12.89 -11.83 -19.51
N HIS A 21 13.22 -11.36 -18.31
CA HIS A 21 12.75 -11.97 -17.08
C HIS A 21 11.23 -11.84 -16.92
N ILE A 22 10.66 -10.67 -17.26
CA ILE A 22 9.21 -10.46 -17.29
C ILE A 22 8.54 -11.39 -18.31
N ALA A 23 9.12 -11.53 -19.50
CA ALA A 23 8.60 -12.45 -20.52
C ALA A 23 8.61 -13.92 -20.04
N TYR A 24 9.67 -14.34 -19.35
CA TYR A 24 9.77 -15.66 -18.73
C TYR A 24 8.68 -15.86 -17.66
N LEU A 25 8.52 -14.91 -16.74
CA LEU A 25 7.48 -15.00 -15.70
C LEU A 25 6.08 -15.03 -16.29
N LYS A 26 5.81 -14.24 -17.34
CA LYS A 26 4.52 -14.24 -18.04
C LYS A 26 4.21 -15.60 -18.65
N LYS A 27 5.21 -16.27 -19.24
CA LYS A 27 5.08 -17.65 -19.75
C LYS A 27 4.78 -18.64 -18.62
N GLN A 28 5.47 -18.53 -17.49
CA GLN A 28 5.24 -19.40 -16.33
C GLN A 28 3.84 -19.22 -15.73
N ILE A 29 3.32 -17.99 -15.69
CA ILE A 29 1.95 -17.70 -15.25
C ILE A 29 0.94 -18.40 -16.17
N GLY A 30 1.11 -18.28 -17.49
CA GLY A 30 0.21 -18.95 -18.45
C GLY A 30 0.17 -20.48 -18.26
N ILE A 31 1.32 -21.13 -18.05
CA ILE A 31 1.39 -22.57 -17.77
C ILE A 31 0.64 -22.93 -16.47
N LYS A 32 0.76 -22.08 -15.45
CA LYS A 32 0.06 -22.29 -14.17
C LYS A 32 -1.44 -22.08 -14.30
N ASP A 33 -1.89 -21.10 -15.07
CA ASP A 33 -3.30 -20.84 -15.33
C ASP A 33 -3.95 -22.02 -16.07
N GLU A 34 -3.29 -22.56 -17.10
CA GLU A 34 -3.73 -23.78 -17.78
C GLU A 34 -3.86 -24.97 -16.82
N LYS A 35 -2.89 -25.14 -15.91
CA LYS A 35 -2.93 -26.21 -14.91
C LYS A 35 -4.08 -26.02 -13.91
N ILE A 36 -4.40 -24.78 -13.53
CA ILE A 36 -5.55 -24.45 -12.67
C ILE A 36 -6.86 -24.82 -13.37
N ASP A 37 -7.01 -24.53 -14.66
CA ASP A 37 -8.22 -24.85 -15.41
C ASP A 37 -8.41 -26.37 -15.60
N LEU A 38 -7.30 -27.10 -15.78
CA LEU A 38 -7.31 -28.57 -15.84
C LEU A 38 -7.78 -29.17 -14.50
N LEU A 39 -7.22 -28.68 -13.39
CA LEU A 39 -7.62 -29.11 -12.05
C LEU A 39 -9.08 -28.77 -11.73
N LYS A 40 -9.57 -27.59 -12.14
CA LYS A 40 -10.98 -27.22 -11.98
C LYS A 40 -11.90 -28.18 -12.75
N THR A 41 -11.50 -28.57 -13.95
CA THR A 41 -12.25 -29.54 -14.77
C THR A 41 -12.29 -30.91 -14.09
N GLU A 42 -11.16 -31.38 -13.56
CA GLU A 42 -11.06 -32.66 -12.85
C GLU A 42 -11.91 -32.67 -11.58
N VAL A 43 -11.84 -31.61 -10.75
CA VAL A 43 -12.70 -31.43 -9.58
C VAL A 43 -14.18 -31.40 -9.98
N GLY A 44 -14.50 -30.72 -11.09
CA GLY A 44 -15.84 -30.68 -11.67
C GLY A 44 -16.38 -32.07 -12.05
N ASN A 45 -15.52 -32.97 -12.52
CA ASN A 45 -15.86 -34.35 -12.87
C ASN A 45 -15.93 -35.29 -11.65
N LEU A 46 -15.08 -35.07 -10.64
CA LEU A 46 -15.06 -35.88 -9.41
C LEU A 46 -16.28 -35.63 -8.52
N LYS A 47 -16.76 -34.38 -8.45
CA LYS A 47 -17.91 -33.99 -7.62
C LYS A 47 -19.19 -34.78 -7.92
N PRO A 48 -19.66 -34.94 -9.18
CA PRO A 48 -20.83 -35.75 -9.48
C PRO A 48 -20.60 -37.26 -9.24
N ARG A 49 -19.38 -37.76 -9.47
CA ARG A 49 -19.03 -39.17 -9.17
C ARG A 49 -19.13 -39.45 -7.68
N LEU A 50 -18.62 -38.55 -6.84
CA LEU A 50 -18.73 -38.65 -5.39
C LEU A 50 -20.19 -38.60 -4.94
N LYS A 51 -20.99 -37.69 -5.49
CA LYS A 51 -22.43 -37.61 -5.18
C LYS A 51 -23.16 -38.91 -5.52
N LYS A 52 -22.87 -39.51 -6.68
CA LYS A 52 -23.44 -40.80 -7.09
C LYS A 52 -23.00 -41.93 -6.14
N ALA A 53 -21.71 -42.00 -5.82
CA ALA A 53 -21.19 -43.02 -4.90
C ALA A 53 -21.83 -42.93 -3.50
N LEU A 54 -22.01 -41.71 -2.97
CA LEU A 54 -22.71 -41.49 -1.70
C LEU A 54 -24.17 -41.97 -1.74
N GLN A 55 -24.88 -41.70 -2.84
CA GLN A 55 -26.26 -42.17 -3.01
C GLN A 55 -26.33 -43.71 -3.07
N ASP A 56 -25.38 -44.34 -3.76
CA ASP A 56 -25.30 -45.80 -3.85
C ASP A 56 -25.00 -46.44 -2.48
N ILE A 57 -24.15 -45.81 -1.67
CA ILE A 57 -23.90 -46.24 -0.28
C ILE A 57 -25.17 -46.12 0.55
N GLU A 58 -25.86 -44.97 0.51
CA GLU A 58 -27.10 -44.76 1.26
C GLU A 58 -28.19 -45.80 0.88
N ASN A 59 -28.30 -46.12 -0.41
CA ASN A 59 -29.23 -47.14 -0.88
C ASN A 59 -28.86 -48.54 -0.36
N LYS A 60 -27.58 -48.89 -0.34
CA LYS A 60 -27.10 -50.17 0.21
C LYS A 60 -27.29 -50.25 1.71
N ASP A 61 -27.06 -49.17 2.45
CA ASP A 61 -27.29 -49.07 3.90
C ASP A 61 -28.76 -49.30 4.27
N LYS A 62 -29.71 -48.91 3.41
CA LYS A 62 -31.14 -49.22 3.60
C LYS A 62 -31.47 -50.71 3.44
N ILE A 63 -30.72 -51.42 2.60
CA ILE A 63 -30.95 -52.84 2.29
C ILE A 63 -30.29 -53.76 3.33
N ILE A 64 -29.14 -53.37 3.89
CA ILE A 64 -28.38 -54.15 4.87
C ILE A 64 -29.22 -54.63 6.07
N PRO A 65 -30.08 -53.80 6.71
CA PRO A 65 -30.92 -54.24 7.82
C PRO A 65 -31.87 -55.38 7.46
N ALA A 66 -32.48 -55.34 6.26
CA ALA A 66 -33.38 -56.38 5.79
C ALA A 66 -32.63 -57.71 5.57
N LEU A 67 -31.45 -57.66 4.95
CA LEU A 67 -30.60 -58.83 4.76
C LEU A 67 -30.10 -59.40 6.10
N LYS A 68 -29.71 -58.55 7.05
CA LYS A 68 -29.33 -58.98 8.41
C LYS A 68 -30.49 -59.68 9.12
N MET A 69 -31.70 -59.16 9.01
CA MET A 69 -32.88 -59.76 9.62
C MET A 69 -33.21 -61.12 9.01
N GLN A 70 -33.12 -61.26 7.68
CA GLN A 70 -33.27 -62.55 7.00
C GLN A 70 -32.19 -63.56 7.44
N LEU A 71 -30.94 -63.13 7.60
CA LEU A 71 -29.85 -63.99 8.06
C LEU A 71 -30.07 -64.48 9.50
N ILE A 72 -30.53 -63.61 10.39
CA ILE A 72 -30.89 -63.98 11.78
C ILE A 72 -32.03 -65.01 11.77
N GLU A 73 -33.05 -64.80 10.94
CA GLU A 73 -34.17 -65.75 10.83
C GLU A 73 -33.71 -67.12 10.31
N MET A 74 -32.85 -67.15 9.29
CA MET A 74 -32.26 -68.39 8.78
C MET A 74 -31.39 -69.08 9.82
N ALA A 75 -30.57 -68.34 10.58
CA ALA A 75 -29.75 -68.89 11.65
C ALA A 75 -30.61 -69.55 12.73
N ASN A 76 -31.70 -68.91 13.16
CA ASN A 76 -32.64 -69.47 14.13
C ASN A 76 -33.29 -70.77 13.63
N LYS A 77 -33.70 -70.82 12.36
CA LYS A 77 -34.24 -72.03 11.73
C LYS A 77 -33.21 -73.16 11.70
N LEU A 78 -31.94 -72.84 11.41
CA LEU A 78 -30.85 -73.80 11.38
C LEU A 78 -30.57 -74.37 12.77
N SER A 79 -30.54 -73.52 13.82
CA SER A 79 -30.40 -74.00 15.21
C SER A 79 -31.55 -74.93 15.63
N SER A 80 -32.78 -74.61 15.24
CA SER A 80 -33.94 -75.49 15.50
C SER A 80 -33.79 -76.84 14.80
N LEU A 81 -33.37 -76.85 13.54
CA LEU A 81 -33.13 -78.06 12.78
C LEU A 81 -32.00 -78.90 13.40
N GLN A 82 -30.90 -78.27 13.79
CA GLN A 82 -29.77 -78.92 14.43
C GLN A 82 -30.18 -79.60 15.75
N HIS A 83 -30.99 -78.93 16.58
CA HIS A 83 -31.51 -79.53 17.80
C HIS A 83 -32.39 -80.76 17.52
N ARG A 84 -33.24 -80.70 16.49
CA ARG A 84 -34.08 -81.83 16.07
C ARG A 84 -33.22 -83.01 15.58
N ILE A 85 -32.19 -82.74 14.77
CA ILE A 85 -31.25 -83.76 14.30
C ILE A 85 -30.51 -84.41 15.48
N GLN A 86 -30.04 -83.62 16.45
CA GLN A 86 -29.35 -84.15 17.62
C GLN A 86 -30.26 -85.07 18.44
N LYS A 87 -31.52 -84.67 18.66
CA LYS A 87 -32.50 -85.48 19.38
C LYS A 87 -32.82 -86.80 18.65
N LEU A 88 -32.92 -86.77 17.32
CA LEU A 88 -33.07 -87.97 16.50
C LEU A 88 -31.84 -88.89 16.60
N ARG A 89 -30.63 -88.32 16.57
CA ARG A 89 -29.38 -89.08 16.67
C ARG A 89 -29.23 -89.80 18.01
N GLU A 90 -29.56 -89.14 19.11
CA GLU A 90 -29.58 -89.75 20.45
C GLU A 90 -30.58 -90.91 20.52
N THR A 91 -31.75 -90.73 19.92
CA THR A 91 -32.80 -91.76 19.87
C THR A 91 -32.38 -92.97 19.02
N ILE A 92 -31.73 -92.74 17.87
CA ILE A 92 -31.26 -93.82 16.97
C ILE A 92 -30.06 -94.57 17.56
N THR A 93 -29.12 -93.86 18.20
CA THR A 93 -27.90 -94.48 18.77
C THR A 93 -28.25 -95.44 19.92
N LEU A 94 -29.27 -95.12 20.71
CA LEU A 94 -29.75 -95.95 21.82
C LEU A 94 -30.52 -97.20 21.35
N ASN A 95 -31.16 -97.13 20.19
CA ASN A 95 -31.94 -98.24 19.60
C ASN A 95 -31.10 -99.21 18.75
N MET A 96 -29.94 -98.77 18.24
CA MET A 96 -29.13 -99.56 17.27
C MET A 96 -28.05 -100.45 17.89
N THR A 97 -27.74 -100.33 19.19
CA THR A 97 -26.72 -101.17 19.86
C THR A 97 -27.17 -102.62 20.12
N HIS A 98 -28.42 -102.99 19.81
CA HIS A 98 -28.99 -104.31 20.13
C HIS A 98 -29.50 -105.13 18.93
N LEU A 99 -29.31 -104.69 17.67
CA LEU A 99 -29.88 -105.38 16.51
C LEU A 99 -28.83 -106.00 15.56
N PRO A 100 -28.92 -107.31 15.25
CA PRO A 100 -28.00 -107.99 14.34
C PRO A 100 -28.20 -107.58 12.87
N PHE A 101 -27.17 -107.80 12.06
CA PHE A 101 -27.00 -107.17 10.75
C PHE A 101 -27.91 -107.66 9.62
N THR A 102 -28.64 -108.78 9.75
CA THR A 102 -29.67 -109.21 8.78
C THR A 102 -30.73 -110.11 9.42
N ASN A 103 -31.98 -110.01 8.95
CA ASN A 103 -33.11 -110.89 9.37
C ASN A 103 -33.14 -112.22 8.60
N THR A 104 -32.16 -112.51 7.75
CA THR A 104 -32.03 -113.76 6.98
C THR A 104 -32.22 -115.03 7.84
N PRO A 105 -31.69 -115.11 9.08
CA PRO A 105 -31.94 -116.25 9.95
C PRO A 105 -33.42 -116.41 10.36
N VAL A 106 -34.16 -115.31 10.51
CA VAL A 106 -35.57 -115.30 10.92
C VAL A 106 -36.47 -115.78 9.78
N PHE A 107 -36.22 -115.37 8.53
CA PHE A 107 -36.98 -115.84 7.38
C PHE A 107 -36.75 -117.33 7.09
N ASN A 108 -35.51 -117.81 7.24
CA ASN A 108 -35.21 -119.24 7.13
C ASN A 108 -35.93 -120.03 8.23
N LEU A 109 -35.89 -119.55 9.48
CA LEU A 109 -36.59 -120.19 10.60
C LEU A 109 -38.12 -120.26 10.38
N ILE A 110 -38.75 -119.19 9.89
CA ILE A 110 -40.19 -119.19 9.58
C ILE A 110 -40.51 -120.21 8.47
N THR A 111 -39.64 -120.32 7.47
CA THR A 111 -39.80 -121.28 6.36
C THR A 111 -39.66 -122.73 6.85
N ASP A 112 -38.67 -122.99 7.69
CA ASP A 112 -38.43 -124.29 8.31
C ASP A 112 -39.59 -124.68 9.25
N MET A 113 -40.10 -123.72 10.04
CA MET A 113 -41.26 -123.92 10.91
C MET A 113 -42.53 -124.27 10.12
N LYS A 114 -42.82 -123.58 9.02
CA LYS A 114 -43.95 -123.91 8.13
C LYS A 114 -43.83 -125.33 7.59
N THR A 115 -42.63 -125.74 7.19
CA THR A 115 -42.35 -127.09 6.68
C THR A 115 -42.54 -128.14 7.77
N ASN A 116 -42.05 -127.91 8.98
CA ASN A 116 -42.19 -128.83 10.11
C ASN A 116 -43.64 -128.97 10.58
N ILE A 117 -44.40 -127.87 10.64
CA ILE A 117 -45.83 -127.90 10.99
C ILE A 117 -46.60 -128.75 9.97
N LYS A 118 -46.29 -128.59 8.68
CA LYS A 118 -46.92 -129.37 7.62
C LYS A 118 -46.61 -130.87 7.76
N LEU A 119 -45.35 -131.23 7.98
CA LEU A 119 -44.94 -132.63 8.19
C LEU A 119 -45.62 -133.26 9.41
N LEU A 120 -45.68 -132.53 10.53
CA LEU A 120 -46.37 -132.98 11.75
C LEU A 120 -47.87 -133.16 11.54
N ALA A 121 -48.53 -132.24 10.82
CA ALA A 121 -49.95 -132.34 10.50
C ALA A 121 -50.26 -133.48 9.53
N ASP A 122 -49.38 -133.74 8.55
CA ASP A 122 -49.50 -134.88 7.63
C ASP A 122 -49.38 -136.21 8.39
N SER A 123 -48.38 -136.34 9.28
CA SER A 123 -48.21 -137.51 10.14
C SER A 123 -49.39 -137.73 11.10
N ALA A 124 -49.88 -136.66 11.76
CA ALA A 124 -50.99 -136.77 12.70
C ALA A 124 -52.33 -137.16 12.01
N ARG A 125 -52.52 -136.77 10.74
CA ARG A 125 -53.69 -137.17 9.93
C ARG A 125 -53.67 -138.64 9.53
N GLU A 126 -52.48 -139.22 9.35
CA GLU A 126 -52.32 -140.64 9.04
C GLU A 126 -52.71 -141.52 10.24
N ASP A 127 -52.37 -141.08 11.46
CA ASP A 127 -52.60 -141.83 12.70
C ASP A 127 -54.02 -141.67 13.31
N ASN A 128 -54.71 -140.53 13.09
CA ASN A 128 -56.01 -140.25 13.72
C ASN A 128 -57.04 -139.60 12.77
N THR A 129 -57.87 -140.43 12.13
CA THR A 129 -58.87 -139.98 11.14
C THR A 129 -60.04 -139.19 11.72
N PHE A 130 -60.36 -139.33 13.01
CA PHE A 130 -61.48 -138.65 13.67
C PHE A 130 -61.21 -137.18 14.05
N LEU A 131 -59.94 -136.76 14.14
CA LEU A 131 -59.54 -135.40 14.56
C LEU A 131 -59.03 -134.53 13.40
N LYS A 132 -59.25 -134.97 12.16
CA LYS A 132 -58.70 -134.36 10.96
C LYS A 132 -59.06 -132.87 10.81
N ASP A 133 -60.33 -132.51 11.02
CA ASP A 133 -60.80 -131.14 10.88
C ASP A 133 -60.17 -130.19 11.92
N GLU A 134 -59.91 -130.71 13.12
CA GLU A 134 -59.28 -129.95 14.21
C GLU A 134 -57.78 -129.74 13.95
N ILE A 135 -57.09 -130.76 13.42
CA ILE A 135 -55.70 -130.66 12.94
C ILE A 135 -55.59 -129.65 11.80
N ASP A 136 -56.51 -129.69 10.81
CA ASP A 136 -56.53 -128.76 9.69
C ASP A 136 -56.75 -127.31 10.14
N ASN A 137 -57.66 -127.10 11.10
CA ASN A 137 -57.89 -125.78 11.69
C ASN A 137 -56.66 -125.26 12.45
N PHE A 138 -56.00 -126.09 13.27
CA PHE A 138 -54.79 -125.69 13.98
C PHE A 138 -53.62 -125.40 13.02
N GLN A 139 -53.42 -126.22 11.99
CA GLN A 139 -52.43 -125.98 10.95
C GLN A 139 -52.69 -124.64 10.25
N MET A 140 -53.92 -124.40 9.81
CA MET A 140 -54.31 -123.16 9.14
C MET A 140 -54.08 -121.93 10.03
N GLN A 141 -54.43 -122.00 11.32
CA GLN A 141 -54.19 -120.91 12.27
C GLN A 141 -52.69 -120.65 12.50
N ALA A 142 -51.88 -121.71 12.59
CA ALA A 142 -50.44 -121.57 12.76
C ALA A 142 -49.77 -120.97 11.51
N GLU A 143 -50.14 -121.44 10.31
CA GLU A 143 -49.65 -120.91 9.03
C GLU A 143 -50.07 -119.45 8.82
N LEU A 144 -51.30 -119.09 9.22
CA LEU A 144 -51.79 -117.72 9.16
C LEU A 144 -50.97 -116.78 10.06
N LYS A 145 -50.75 -117.17 11.33
CA LYS A 145 -49.93 -116.39 12.27
C LYS A 145 -48.48 -116.28 11.80
N LEU A 146 -47.89 -117.36 11.26
CA LEU A 146 -46.53 -117.32 10.70
C LEU A 146 -46.45 -116.40 9.48
N THR A 147 -47.49 -116.34 8.65
CA THR A 147 -47.56 -115.42 7.51
C THR A 147 -47.71 -113.96 7.95
N GLN A 148 -48.49 -113.69 9.00
CA GLN A 148 -48.57 -112.36 9.61
C GLN A 148 -47.21 -111.90 10.15
N ILE A 149 -46.49 -112.78 10.85
CA ILE A 149 -45.13 -112.51 11.34
C ILE A 149 -44.19 -112.23 10.16
N GLN A 150 -44.23 -113.07 9.12
CA GLN A 150 -43.38 -112.92 7.94
C GLN A 150 -43.62 -111.58 7.23
N ASN A 151 -44.88 -111.17 7.06
CA ASN A 151 -45.24 -109.88 6.46
C ASN A 151 -44.80 -108.69 7.35
N GLY A 152 -44.90 -108.83 8.67
CA GLY A 152 -44.36 -107.86 9.62
C GLY A 152 -42.84 -107.71 9.48
N CYS A 153 -42.12 -108.84 9.36
CA CYS A 153 -40.68 -108.83 9.13
C CYS A 153 -40.29 -108.16 7.81
N TYR A 154 -41.02 -108.40 6.71
CA TYR A 154 -40.77 -107.71 5.43
C TYR A 154 -41.02 -106.20 5.51
N THR A 155 -42.09 -105.78 6.21
CA THR A 155 -42.39 -104.36 6.41
C THR A 155 -41.26 -103.69 7.19
N PHE A 156 -40.82 -104.31 8.27
CA PHE A 156 -39.71 -103.83 9.08
C PHE A 156 -38.38 -103.79 8.29
N GLU A 157 -38.08 -104.79 7.47
CA GLU A 157 -36.87 -104.82 6.64
C GLU A 157 -36.87 -103.71 5.58
N ASN A 158 -38.02 -103.41 4.99
CA ASN A 158 -38.17 -102.29 4.07
C ASN A 158 -37.95 -100.94 4.77
N GLU A 159 -38.52 -100.72 5.95
CA GLU A 159 -38.30 -99.52 6.75
C GLU A 159 -36.82 -99.36 7.14
N VAL A 160 -36.17 -100.44 7.58
CA VAL A 160 -34.73 -100.45 7.89
C VAL A 160 -33.89 -100.12 6.66
N THR A 161 -34.27 -100.62 5.48
CA THR A 161 -33.56 -100.34 4.23
C THR A 161 -33.71 -98.87 3.82
N GLN A 162 -34.91 -98.30 3.96
CA GLN A 162 -35.14 -96.87 3.72
C GLN A 162 -34.33 -96.00 4.67
N LEU A 163 -34.33 -96.32 5.98
CA LEU A 163 -33.52 -95.62 6.98
C LEU A 163 -32.02 -95.70 6.67
N ARG A 164 -31.53 -96.84 6.18
CA ARG A 164 -30.13 -96.98 5.74
C ARG A 164 -29.82 -96.05 4.57
N GLN A 165 -30.72 -95.95 3.60
CA GLN A 165 -30.53 -95.05 2.46
C GLN A 165 -30.55 -93.58 2.89
N GLU A 166 -31.44 -93.20 3.81
CA GLU A 166 -31.45 -91.85 4.39
C GLU A 166 -30.15 -91.53 5.13
N VAL A 167 -29.60 -92.48 5.89
CA VAL A 167 -28.30 -92.31 6.58
C VAL A 167 -27.15 -92.12 5.59
N ILE A 168 -27.15 -92.83 4.45
CA ILE A 168 -26.16 -92.64 3.39
C ILE A 168 -26.28 -91.23 2.80
N ASN A 169 -27.50 -90.81 2.43
CA ASN A 169 -27.73 -89.47 1.88
C ASN A 169 -27.30 -88.36 2.86
N LEU A 170 -27.57 -88.53 4.16
CA LEU A 170 -27.13 -87.61 5.20
C LEU A 170 -25.61 -87.56 5.35
N ARG A 171 -24.92 -88.70 5.19
CA ARG A 171 -23.46 -88.75 5.20
C ARG A 171 -22.88 -87.96 4.02
N ASP A 172 -23.46 -88.08 2.83
CA ASP A 172 -23.01 -87.35 1.64
C ASP A 172 -23.23 -85.84 1.79
N ILE A 173 -24.37 -85.43 2.35
CA ILE A 173 -24.62 -84.01 2.68
C ILE A 173 -23.56 -83.50 3.68
N ASN A 174 -23.20 -84.29 4.69
CA ASN A 174 -22.20 -83.91 5.68
C ASN A 174 -20.78 -83.80 5.06
N LEU A 175 -20.44 -84.65 4.09
CA LEU A 175 -19.18 -84.54 3.33
C LEU A 175 -19.15 -83.24 2.52
N ASN A 176 -20.23 -82.91 1.80
CA ASN A 176 -20.33 -81.65 1.05
C ASN A 176 -20.23 -80.43 1.97
N GLN A 177 -20.82 -80.48 3.18
CA GLN A 177 -20.67 -79.41 4.17
C GLN A 177 -19.23 -79.26 4.65
N GLN A 178 -18.50 -80.36 4.82
CA GLN A 178 -17.08 -80.32 5.19
C GLN A 178 -16.23 -79.73 4.07
N GLU A 179 -16.48 -80.07 2.81
CA GLU A 179 -15.79 -79.49 1.65
C GLU A 179 -16.01 -77.98 1.56
N LEU A 180 -17.26 -77.51 1.67
CA LEU A 180 -17.57 -76.07 1.70
C LEU A 180 -16.88 -75.35 2.87
N THR A 181 -16.77 -76.01 4.03
CA THR A 181 -16.06 -75.45 5.19
C THR A 181 -14.56 -75.31 4.93
N ASN A 182 -13.95 -76.31 4.28
CA ASN A 182 -12.54 -76.27 3.91
C ASN A 182 -12.28 -75.19 2.84
N GLU A 183 -13.13 -75.07 1.83
CA GLU A 183 -13.05 -74.03 0.80
C GLU A 183 -13.15 -72.62 1.41
N LEU A 184 -14.09 -72.41 2.33
CA LEU A 184 -14.23 -71.16 3.07
C LEU A 184 -12.94 -70.83 3.86
N GLY A 185 -12.32 -71.84 4.49
CA GLY A 185 -11.04 -71.71 5.18
C GLY A 185 -9.93 -71.21 4.26
N THR A 186 -9.76 -71.84 3.09
CA THR A 186 -8.76 -71.45 2.07
C THR A 186 -8.97 -70.03 1.56
N ILE A 187 -10.23 -69.64 1.30
CA ILE A 187 -10.57 -68.28 0.87
C ILE A 187 -10.20 -67.28 1.97
N ASN A 188 -10.48 -67.60 3.23
CA ASN A 188 -10.20 -66.73 4.36
C ASN A 188 -8.70 -66.54 4.59
N GLU A 189 -7.89 -67.60 4.46
CA GLU A 189 -6.42 -67.45 4.49
C GLU A 189 -5.91 -66.60 3.33
N THR A 190 -6.41 -66.82 2.11
CA THR A 190 -6.01 -66.04 0.93
C THR A 190 -6.32 -64.54 1.12
N LEU A 191 -7.51 -64.22 1.64
CA LEU A 191 -7.90 -62.84 1.93
C LEU A 191 -7.02 -62.23 3.02
N LYS A 192 -6.67 -63.02 4.05
CA LYS A 192 -5.77 -62.58 5.11
C LYS A 192 -4.38 -62.25 4.55
N GLU A 193 -3.79 -63.11 3.74
CA GLU A 193 -2.50 -62.85 3.08
C GLU A 193 -2.55 -61.58 2.20
N GLN A 194 -3.65 -61.36 1.47
CA GLN A 194 -3.83 -60.13 0.69
C GLN A 194 -3.90 -58.88 1.56
N ILE A 195 -4.60 -58.94 2.70
CA ILE A 195 -4.70 -57.84 3.66
C ILE A 195 -3.33 -57.55 4.30
N ASP A 196 -2.61 -58.59 4.71
CA ASP A 196 -1.28 -58.47 5.28
C ASP A 196 -0.31 -57.82 4.27
N GLY A 197 -0.32 -58.29 3.02
CA GLY A 197 0.49 -57.68 1.95
C GLY A 197 0.10 -56.23 1.59
N LEU A 198 -1.16 -55.84 1.75
CA LEU A 198 -1.58 -54.44 1.63
C LEU A 198 -1.12 -53.61 2.84
N THR A 199 -1.12 -54.19 4.02
CA THR A 199 -0.65 -53.57 5.27
C THR A 199 0.84 -53.27 5.18
N ASP A 200 1.66 -54.23 4.77
CA ASP A 200 3.10 -54.05 4.56
C ASP A 200 3.42 -52.95 3.54
N LYS A 201 2.66 -52.91 2.43
CA LYS A 201 2.80 -51.85 1.41
C LYS A 201 2.41 -50.48 1.98
N ASN A 202 1.37 -50.42 2.79
CA ASN A 202 0.95 -49.18 3.42
C ASN A 202 2.00 -48.69 4.43
N GLU A 203 2.58 -49.57 5.24
CA GLU A 203 3.70 -49.23 6.13
C GLU A 203 4.92 -48.72 5.36
N THR A 204 5.26 -49.37 4.24
CA THR A 204 6.34 -48.92 3.34
C THR A 204 6.06 -47.51 2.81
N ASN A 205 4.84 -47.27 2.31
CA ASN A 205 4.45 -45.94 1.81
C ASN A 205 4.48 -44.89 2.92
N GLN A 206 4.04 -45.23 4.14
CA GLN A 206 4.11 -44.32 5.29
C GLN A 206 5.57 -43.98 5.63
N PHE A 207 6.48 -44.96 5.62
CA PHE A 207 7.90 -44.72 5.82
C PHE A 207 8.48 -43.79 4.75
N GLU A 208 8.16 -44.01 3.47
CA GLU A 208 8.59 -43.13 2.38
C GLU A 208 8.06 -41.70 2.52
N ILE A 209 6.79 -41.55 2.95
CA ILE A 209 6.19 -40.23 3.21
C ILE A 209 6.92 -39.54 4.36
N ILE A 210 7.16 -40.25 5.47
CA ILE A 210 7.88 -39.71 6.63
C ILE A 210 9.29 -39.27 6.22
N GLU A 211 10.04 -40.09 5.48
CA GLU A 211 11.39 -39.73 5.07
C GLU A 211 11.38 -38.57 4.06
N LYS A 212 10.41 -38.51 3.13
CA LYS A 212 10.25 -37.34 2.24
C LYS A 212 9.92 -36.07 3.02
N THR A 213 9.06 -36.15 4.03
CA THR A 213 8.76 -35.03 4.93
C THR A 213 10.01 -34.61 5.68
N ARG A 214 10.78 -35.55 6.23
CA ARG A 214 12.05 -35.29 6.91
C ARG A 214 13.08 -34.62 6.00
N LEU A 215 13.19 -35.07 4.75
CA LEU A 215 14.06 -34.46 3.75
C LEU A 215 13.58 -33.06 3.34
N TYR A 216 12.26 -32.84 3.26
CA TYR A 216 11.69 -31.51 3.02
C TYR A 216 11.97 -30.56 4.18
N GLU A 217 11.80 -31.01 5.41
CA GLU A 217 12.16 -30.29 6.64
C GLU A 217 13.67 -30.01 6.70
N GLN A 218 14.53 -30.97 6.35
CA GLN A 218 15.98 -30.72 6.25
C GLN A 218 16.36 -29.76 5.12
N VAL A 219 15.61 -29.68 4.03
CA VAL A 219 15.80 -28.66 2.98
C VAL A 219 15.32 -27.29 3.46
N GLN A 220 14.35 -27.25 4.36
CA GLN A 220 13.86 -26.04 5.02
C GLN A 220 14.82 -25.56 6.13
N ASP A 221 15.47 -26.49 6.85
CA ASP A 221 16.48 -26.25 7.90
C ASP A 221 17.92 -26.14 7.36
N ARG A 222 18.17 -26.45 6.08
CA ARG A 222 19.43 -26.05 5.44
C ARG A 222 19.42 -24.53 5.36
N GLU A 223 20.20 -23.91 6.24
CA GLU A 223 20.64 -22.51 6.39
C GLU A 223 20.91 -21.70 5.09
N SER A 224 20.72 -22.27 3.90
CA SER A 224 20.84 -21.60 2.61
C SER A 224 19.57 -20.87 2.16
N LEU A 225 18.37 -21.17 2.67
CA LEU A 225 17.15 -20.46 2.27
C LEU A 225 16.91 -19.20 3.11
N GLU A 226 17.11 -19.25 4.43
CA GLU A 226 16.94 -18.08 5.29
C GLU A 226 18.02 -17.02 5.01
N GLY A 227 19.29 -17.41 4.86
CA GLY A 227 20.36 -16.51 4.41
C GLY A 227 20.18 -15.98 2.99
N ALA A 228 19.64 -16.79 2.06
CA ALA A 228 19.31 -16.30 0.72
C ALA A 228 18.10 -15.36 0.73
N HIS A 229 17.09 -15.61 1.58
CA HIS A 229 15.92 -14.75 1.77
C HIS A 229 16.29 -13.44 2.45
N GLU A 230 17.14 -13.44 3.48
CA GLU A 230 17.68 -12.21 4.07
C GLU A 230 18.53 -11.44 3.05
N ASN A 231 19.42 -12.11 2.30
CA ASN A 231 20.23 -11.46 1.29
C ASN A 231 19.40 -10.86 0.14
N ILE A 232 18.35 -11.55 -0.30
CA ILE A 232 17.40 -11.07 -1.31
C ILE A 232 16.58 -9.90 -0.74
N THR A 233 16.12 -10.00 0.51
CA THR A 233 15.34 -8.95 1.18
C THR A 233 16.18 -7.70 1.40
N GLU A 234 17.43 -7.84 1.82
CA GLU A 234 18.38 -6.75 1.99
C GLU A 234 18.75 -6.10 0.65
N LYS A 235 19.00 -6.90 -0.39
CA LYS A 235 19.22 -6.39 -1.76
C LYS A 235 17.99 -5.67 -2.31
N PHE A 236 16.79 -6.19 -2.07
CA PHE A 236 15.54 -5.58 -2.50
C PHE A 236 15.29 -4.25 -1.76
N ASN A 237 15.52 -4.21 -0.44
CA ASN A 237 15.40 -2.99 0.36
C ASN A 237 16.43 -1.93 -0.04
N THR A 238 17.65 -2.34 -0.35
CA THR A 238 18.71 -1.47 -0.87
C THR A 238 18.32 -0.90 -2.24
N ALA A 239 17.84 -1.74 -3.16
CA ALA A 239 17.35 -1.31 -4.47
C ALA A 239 16.15 -0.36 -4.37
N ARG A 240 15.20 -0.65 -3.46
CA ARG A 240 14.03 0.19 -3.18
C ARG A 240 14.42 1.57 -2.67
N THR A 241 15.39 1.63 -1.74
CA THR A 241 15.90 2.89 -1.19
C THR A 241 16.65 3.69 -2.25
N ALA A 242 17.48 3.03 -3.06
CA ALA A 242 18.18 3.66 -4.18
C ALA A 242 17.20 4.25 -5.21
N TRP A 243 16.11 3.54 -5.52
CA TRP A 243 15.09 4.02 -6.45
C TRP A 243 14.34 5.25 -5.91
N ARG A 244 13.96 5.25 -4.61
CA ARG A 244 13.37 6.44 -3.97
C ARG A 244 14.32 7.63 -4.00
N ASN A 245 15.58 7.44 -3.62
CA ASN A 245 16.59 8.49 -3.66
C ASN A 245 16.78 9.04 -5.09
N GLN A 246 16.67 8.17 -6.11
CA GLN A 246 16.74 8.61 -7.50
C GLN A 246 15.51 9.44 -7.91
N ILE A 247 14.31 9.08 -7.45
CA ILE A 247 13.10 9.89 -7.67
C ILE A 247 13.25 11.26 -7.01
N ASP A 248 13.72 11.32 -5.77
CA ASP A 248 13.91 12.59 -5.07
C ASP A 248 14.96 13.48 -5.75
N ARG A 249 16.07 12.89 -6.21
CA ARG A 249 17.06 13.58 -7.05
C ARG A 249 16.45 14.11 -8.34
N ASN A 250 15.66 13.29 -9.04
CA ASN A 250 14.99 13.71 -10.28
C ASN A 250 13.99 14.84 -10.03
N ARG A 251 13.28 14.81 -8.90
CA ARG A 251 12.37 15.88 -8.47
C ARG A 251 13.13 17.17 -8.21
N ASN A 252 14.25 17.09 -7.50
CA ASN A 252 15.10 18.25 -7.23
C ASN A 252 15.69 18.84 -8.52
N ILE A 253 16.22 18.00 -9.42
CA ILE A 253 16.71 18.43 -10.75
C ILE A 253 15.59 19.12 -11.54
N THR A 254 14.37 18.59 -11.49
CA THR A 254 13.21 19.22 -12.16
C THR A 254 12.91 20.60 -11.59
N GLN A 255 13.00 20.76 -10.27
CA GLN A 255 12.82 22.05 -9.59
C GLN A 255 13.91 23.04 -9.99
N GLU A 256 15.17 22.63 -9.99
CA GLU A 256 16.30 23.45 -10.44
C GLU A 256 16.17 23.87 -11.91
N LEU A 257 15.73 22.97 -12.79
CA LEU A 257 15.46 23.32 -14.19
C LEU A 257 14.35 24.38 -14.32
N GLN A 258 13.31 24.32 -13.49
CA GLN A 258 12.27 25.35 -13.45
C GLN A 258 12.82 26.69 -12.95
N ASN A 259 13.66 26.67 -11.91
CA ASN A 259 14.34 27.86 -11.38
C ASN A 259 15.23 28.49 -12.44
N CYS A 260 16.06 27.70 -13.14
CA CYS A 260 16.87 28.16 -14.26
C CYS A 260 16.03 28.78 -15.39
N ARG A 261 14.89 28.16 -15.75
CA ARG A 261 13.97 28.75 -16.75
C ARG A 261 13.37 30.08 -16.27
N ARG A 262 13.05 30.21 -14.99
CA ARG A 262 12.53 31.46 -14.41
C ARG A 262 13.62 32.54 -14.41
N HIS A 263 14.84 32.19 -14.01
CA HIS A 263 15.99 33.08 -14.06
C HIS A 263 16.28 33.56 -15.48
N GLY A 264 16.27 32.66 -16.47
CA GLY A 264 16.43 33.02 -17.88
C GLY A 264 15.35 34.00 -18.39
N ARG A 265 14.10 33.85 -17.95
CA ARG A 265 13.03 34.83 -18.26
C ARG A 265 13.30 36.19 -17.62
N ASN A 266 13.78 36.22 -16.37
CA ASN A 266 14.12 37.47 -15.70
C ASN A 266 15.28 38.19 -16.41
N LEU A 267 16.35 37.47 -16.77
CA LEU A 267 17.46 38.03 -17.55
C LEU A 267 16.99 38.58 -18.91
N GLN A 268 16.03 37.93 -19.56
CA GLN A 268 15.45 38.43 -20.80
C GLN A 268 14.68 39.74 -20.57
N ASN A 269 13.93 39.86 -19.48
CA ASN A 269 13.25 41.09 -19.10
C ASN A 269 14.25 42.21 -18.78
N ASP A 270 15.32 41.90 -18.06
CA ASP A 270 16.39 42.86 -17.73
C ASP A 270 17.11 43.34 -19.00
N LYS A 271 17.36 42.43 -19.96
CA LYS A 271 17.93 42.78 -21.26
C LYS A 271 17.04 43.78 -22.00
N VAL A 272 15.73 43.54 -22.08
CA VAL A 272 14.77 44.46 -22.72
C VAL A 272 14.79 45.82 -22.03
N LEU A 273 14.87 45.85 -20.70
CA LEU A 273 14.94 47.09 -19.93
C LEU A 273 16.24 47.87 -20.20
N ILE A 274 17.38 47.18 -20.24
CA ILE A 274 18.68 47.77 -20.55
C ILE A 274 18.70 48.33 -21.98
N GLU A 275 18.18 47.57 -22.97
CA GLU A 275 18.06 48.03 -24.36
C GLU A 275 17.21 49.32 -24.45
N PHE A 276 16.08 49.36 -23.74
CA PHE A 276 15.24 50.55 -23.65
C PHE A 276 15.99 51.78 -23.08
N TRP A 277 16.74 51.60 -21.99
CA TRP A 277 17.53 52.70 -21.40
C TRP A 277 18.68 53.13 -22.30
N ARG A 278 19.37 52.18 -22.93
CA ARG A 278 20.46 52.44 -23.89
C ARG A 278 19.96 53.33 -25.03
N ASP A 279 18.84 52.98 -25.64
CA ASP A 279 18.29 53.71 -26.79
C ASP A 279 17.89 55.15 -26.39
N ARG A 280 17.34 55.34 -25.19
CA ARG A 280 17.04 56.68 -24.65
C ARG A 280 18.30 57.51 -24.37
N ILE A 281 19.37 56.89 -23.89
CA ILE A 281 20.65 57.56 -23.65
C ILE A 281 21.26 57.98 -24.99
N ILE A 282 21.31 57.08 -25.98
CA ILE A 282 21.78 57.37 -27.33
C ILE A 282 20.98 58.53 -27.94
N LEU A 283 19.65 58.49 -27.85
CA LEU A 283 18.78 59.55 -28.38
C LEU A 283 19.06 60.92 -27.72
N ARG A 284 19.28 60.94 -26.40
CA ARG A 284 19.65 62.17 -25.68
C ARG A 284 21.02 62.69 -26.09
N TYR A 285 22.00 61.79 -26.22
CA TYR A 285 23.35 62.14 -26.65
C TYR A 285 23.34 62.72 -28.07
N GLU A 286 22.66 62.09 -29.03
CA GLU A 286 22.56 62.61 -30.40
C GLU A 286 21.84 63.96 -30.45
N LYS A 287 20.78 64.17 -29.66
CA LYS A 287 20.14 65.49 -29.52
C LYS A 287 21.11 66.55 -28.98
N TRP A 288 21.84 66.24 -27.91
CA TRP A 288 22.82 67.17 -27.33
C TRP A 288 23.95 67.48 -28.33
N LYS A 289 24.52 66.46 -28.97
CA LYS A 289 25.58 66.59 -29.97
C LYS A 289 25.14 67.47 -31.15
N ASN A 290 23.93 67.27 -31.66
CA ASN A 290 23.37 68.10 -32.73
C ASN A 290 23.14 69.54 -32.29
N LYS A 291 22.69 69.76 -31.05
CA LYS A 291 22.58 71.10 -30.46
C LYS A 291 23.95 71.79 -30.38
N THR A 292 24.97 71.12 -29.85
CA THR A 292 26.33 71.65 -29.77
C THR A 292 26.91 71.94 -31.16
N LYS A 293 26.68 71.06 -32.14
CA LYS A 293 27.10 71.29 -33.53
C LYS A 293 26.41 72.52 -34.13
N ASN A 294 25.11 72.68 -33.91
CA ASN A 294 24.35 73.85 -34.35
C ASN A 294 24.85 75.13 -33.66
N GLU A 295 25.10 75.10 -32.35
CA GLU A 295 25.66 76.23 -31.60
C GLU A 295 27.06 76.60 -32.12
N CYS A 296 27.93 75.63 -32.37
CA CYS A 296 29.24 75.85 -33.00
C CYS A 296 29.09 76.49 -34.39
N GLN A 297 28.12 76.05 -35.20
CA GLN A 297 27.85 76.64 -36.51
C GLN A 297 27.35 78.09 -36.37
N ILE A 298 26.47 78.37 -35.41
CA ILE A 298 26.02 79.73 -35.09
C ILE A 298 27.22 80.60 -34.69
N ILE A 299 28.12 80.11 -33.84
CA ILE A 299 29.34 80.83 -33.45
C ILE A 299 30.24 81.10 -34.65
N ILE A 300 30.42 80.14 -35.56
CA ILE A 300 31.18 80.35 -36.80
C ILE A 300 30.53 81.44 -37.65
N ASN A 301 29.21 81.39 -37.84
CA ASN A 301 28.47 82.38 -38.62
C ASN A 301 28.53 83.78 -37.97
N LEU A 302 28.39 83.87 -36.63
CA LEU A 302 28.53 85.13 -35.88
C LEU A 302 29.96 85.67 -35.95
N ARG A 303 30.99 84.82 -35.90
CA ARG A 303 32.39 85.23 -36.11
C ARG A 303 32.61 85.78 -37.51
N GLN A 304 32.01 85.18 -38.54
CA GLN A 304 32.03 85.73 -39.90
C GLN A 304 31.31 87.07 -39.99
N GLN A 305 30.16 87.24 -39.33
CA GLN A 305 29.45 88.52 -39.26
C GLN A 305 30.25 89.59 -38.50
N ILE A 306 30.88 89.23 -37.38
CA ILE A 306 31.76 90.13 -36.62
C ILE A 306 32.97 90.52 -37.48
N PHE A 307 33.58 89.59 -38.20
CA PHE A 307 34.65 89.90 -39.15
C PHE A 307 34.17 90.83 -40.26
N ALA A 308 32.96 90.64 -40.78
CA ALA A 308 32.35 91.56 -41.76
C ALA A 308 32.07 92.95 -41.17
N LEU A 309 31.63 93.05 -39.91
CA LEU A 309 31.38 94.30 -39.19
C LEU A 309 32.67 95.02 -38.76
N GLN A 310 33.74 94.27 -38.42
CA GLN A 310 35.06 94.82 -38.11
C GLN A 310 35.74 95.42 -39.34
N ASN A 311 35.50 94.84 -40.53
CA ASN A 311 35.99 95.37 -41.79
C ASN A 311 35.12 96.51 -42.36
N ASN A 312 34.00 96.86 -41.71
CA ASN A 312 33.11 97.91 -42.17
C ASN A 312 32.37 98.59 -40.98
N PRO A 313 32.99 99.58 -40.30
CA PRO A 313 32.36 100.20 -39.14
C PRO A 313 31.29 101.21 -39.58
N LEU A 314 30.02 100.96 -39.24
CA LEU A 314 28.98 101.99 -39.21
C LEU A 314 28.54 102.26 -37.76
N PRO A 315 28.31 103.55 -37.40
CA PRO A 315 28.19 104.04 -36.04
C PRO A 315 26.74 104.03 -35.54
N ASN A 316 26.49 103.54 -34.32
CA ASN A 316 25.85 104.33 -33.23
C ASN A 316 25.47 103.48 -32.01
N LEU A 317 25.68 104.09 -30.84
CA LEU A 317 25.28 103.68 -29.49
C LEU A 317 23.76 103.77 -29.27
N ILE A 318 23.21 102.95 -28.35
CA ILE A 318 22.06 103.32 -27.50
C ILE A 318 22.21 102.77 -26.05
N ASN A 319 22.42 103.71 -25.12
CA ASN A 319 21.97 103.84 -23.71
C ASN A 319 22.28 102.77 -22.65
N MET A 320 23.23 103.07 -21.75
CA MET A 320 23.51 102.34 -20.50
C MET A 320 23.22 103.25 -19.30
N ALA A 321 22.11 103.04 -18.61
CA ALA A 321 21.87 103.54 -17.25
C ALA A 321 22.19 102.43 -16.25
N GLY A 322 23.00 102.71 -15.23
CA GLY A 322 23.49 101.71 -14.28
C GLY A 322 22.60 101.58 -13.04
N ILE A 323 22.77 100.48 -12.28
CA ILE A 323 22.08 100.31 -10.98
C ILE A 323 22.38 101.47 -10.01
N GLN A 324 23.54 102.11 -10.18
CA GLN A 324 23.95 103.27 -9.39
C GLN A 324 23.05 104.48 -9.62
N ASP A 325 22.56 104.70 -10.83
CA ASP A 325 21.68 105.83 -11.16
C ASP A 325 20.27 105.63 -10.57
N VAL A 326 19.80 104.38 -10.54
CA VAL A 326 18.54 103.99 -9.87
C VAL A 326 18.65 104.16 -8.35
N MET A 327 19.77 103.72 -7.74
CA MET A 327 19.96 103.85 -6.30
C MET A 327 20.14 105.30 -5.86
N THR A 328 20.86 106.12 -6.63
CA THR A 328 21.03 107.56 -6.35
C THR A 328 19.70 108.31 -6.41
N SER A 329 18.83 107.98 -7.37
CA SER A 329 17.52 108.64 -7.51
C SER A 329 16.49 108.21 -6.44
N MET A 330 16.59 106.98 -5.92
CA MET A 330 15.71 106.49 -4.85
C MET A 330 16.19 106.82 -3.43
N ALA A 331 17.50 107.03 -3.23
CA ALA A 331 18.09 107.33 -1.92
C ALA A 331 17.35 108.43 -1.12
N PRO A 332 17.01 109.60 -1.69
CA PRO A 332 16.28 110.63 -0.94
C PRO A 332 14.85 110.23 -0.56
N LEU A 333 14.20 109.35 -1.34
CA LEU A 333 12.86 108.83 -1.03
C LEU A 333 12.92 107.77 0.07
N LEU A 334 13.92 106.88 0.01
CA LEU A 334 14.16 105.90 1.06
C LEU A 334 14.53 106.57 2.38
N ALA A 335 15.29 107.67 2.36
CA ALA A 335 15.67 108.41 3.57
C ALA A 335 14.47 108.98 4.35
N GLN A 336 13.36 109.29 3.65
CA GLN A 336 12.14 109.80 4.28
C GLN A 336 11.36 108.73 5.07
N ILE A 337 11.66 107.44 4.84
CA ILE A 337 11.03 106.33 5.57
C ILE A 337 11.89 106.01 6.82
N PRO A 338 11.37 106.20 8.05
CA PRO A 338 12.11 105.92 9.27
C PRO A 338 12.41 104.43 9.42
N GLN A 339 13.46 104.07 10.16
CA GLN A 339 13.80 102.66 10.43
C GLN A 339 12.65 101.92 11.12
N TYR A 340 12.44 100.66 10.77
CA TYR A 340 11.40 99.84 11.37
C TYR A 340 11.85 99.27 12.71
N ILE A 341 11.17 99.68 13.77
CA ILE A 341 11.31 99.16 15.14
C ILE A 341 9.98 98.60 15.68
N GLY A 342 8.94 98.57 14.86
CA GLY A 342 7.57 98.16 15.24
C GLY A 342 6.61 99.34 15.47
N GLN A 343 6.89 100.49 14.86
CA GLN A 343 6.11 101.72 15.01
C GLN A 343 4.73 101.69 14.33
N GLU A 344 4.51 100.76 13.41
CA GLU A 344 3.26 100.57 12.68
C GLU A 344 3.13 99.10 12.21
N PRO A 345 1.96 98.64 11.71
CA PRO A 345 1.82 97.28 11.21
C PRO A 345 2.84 96.96 10.09
N PRO A 346 3.42 95.74 10.06
CA PRO A 346 4.44 95.37 9.08
C PRO A 346 4.00 95.57 7.62
N ASP A 347 2.74 95.23 7.32
CA ASP A 347 2.20 95.32 5.96
C ASP A 347 2.10 96.78 5.49
N ASP A 348 1.65 97.68 6.36
CA ASP A 348 1.56 99.11 6.09
C ASP A 348 2.94 99.74 5.89
N TYR A 349 3.92 99.34 6.71
CA TYR A 349 5.30 99.80 6.57
C TYR A 349 5.96 99.30 5.27
N ILE A 350 5.78 98.01 4.95
CA ILE A 350 6.33 97.40 3.73
C ILE A 350 5.74 98.08 2.49
N ASN A 351 4.44 98.39 2.48
CA ASN A 351 3.80 99.09 1.37
C ASN A 351 4.44 100.44 1.08
N LYS A 352 4.86 101.21 2.10
CA LYS A 352 5.59 102.48 1.91
C LYS A 352 6.94 102.27 1.23
N VAL A 353 7.69 101.22 1.59
CA VAL A 353 8.98 100.92 0.96
C VAL A 353 8.80 100.41 -0.47
N ILE A 354 7.78 99.58 -0.72
CA ILE A 354 7.42 99.10 -2.06
C ILE A 354 7.01 100.26 -2.97
N GLN A 355 6.31 101.26 -2.46
CA GLN A 355 5.94 102.45 -3.24
C GLN A 355 7.18 103.17 -3.80
N VAL A 356 8.30 103.19 -3.07
CA VAL A 356 9.56 103.75 -3.57
C VAL A 356 10.18 102.87 -4.67
N PHE A 357 9.99 101.54 -4.61
CA PHE A 357 10.46 100.63 -5.66
C PHE A 357 9.77 100.84 -7.01
N SER A 358 8.52 101.32 -7.02
CA SER A 358 7.81 101.70 -8.26
C SER A 358 8.59 102.74 -9.07
N TYR A 359 9.21 103.70 -8.38
CA TYR A 359 10.01 104.77 -9.00
C TYR A 359 11.27 104.21 -9.68
N GLY A 360 11.98 103.29 -9.02
CA GLY A 360 13.17 102.64 -9.59
C GLY A 360 12.85 101.65 -10.71
N THR A 361 11.68 101.02 -10.68
CA THR A 361 11.23 100.07 -11.71
C THR A 361 10.96 100.79 -13.05
N GLY A 362 10.54 102.06 -13.01
CA GLY A 362 10.29 102.88 -14.21
C GLY A 362 11.52 103.12 -15.09
N LEU A 363 12.73 102.91 -14.57
CA LEU A 363 14.00 103.11 -15.29
C LEU A 363 14.48 101.84 -16.04
N SER A 364 13.76 100.72 -15.95
CA SER A 364 14.02 99.47 -16.70
C SER A 364 15.46 98.94 -16.61
N VAL A 365 16.11 99.09 -15.46
CA VAL A 365 17.47 98.57 -15.22
C VAL A 365 17.40 97.12 -14.70
N GLY A 366 17.88 96.16 -15.49
CA GLY A 366 17.79 94.71 -15.16
C GLY A 366 18.50 94.28 -13.88
N ALA A 367 19.44 95.09 -13.37
CA ALA A 367 20.11 94.85 -12.09
C ALA A 367 19.25 95.21 -10.85
N PHE A 368 18.14 95.94 -11.01
CA PHE A 368 17.20 96.26 -9.92
C PHE A 368 16.22 95.09 -9.67
N ASN A 369 16.78 93.94 -9.31
CA ASN A 369 16.06 92.69 -9.10
C ASN A 369 15.62 92.48 -7.64
N ASP A 370 14.91 91.39 -7.37
CA ASP A 370 14.34 91.12 -6.04
C ASP A 370 15.40 90.93 -4.95
N GLY A 371 16.62 90.50 -5.30
CA GLY A 371 17.74 90.44 -4.36
C GLY A 371 18.17 91.82 -3.86
N VAL A 372 18.19 92.84 -4.73
CA VAL A 372 18.50 94.23 -4.35
C VAL A 372 17.36 94.81 -3.49
N LYS A 373 16.10 94.56 -3.86
CA LYS A 373 14.93 94.99 -3.07
C LYS A 373 14.93 94.40 -1.66
N ALA A 374 15.28 93.12 -1.53
CA ALA A 374 15.38 92.44 -0.24
C ALA A 374 16.49 93.04 0.65
N ASN A 375 17.63 93.42 0.07
CA ASN A 375 18.70 94.09 0.81
C ASN A 375 18.29 95.49 1.30
N VAL A 376 17.51 96.24 0.50
CA VAL A 376 16.95 97.54 0.92
C VAL A 376 15.92 97.37 2.04
N LEU A 377 15.07 96.33 1.98
CA LEU A 377 14.15 96.02 3.08
C LEU A 377 14.92 95.63 4.35
N LYS A 378 15.96 94.81 4.22
CA LYS A 378 16.80 94.40 5.35
C LYS A 378 17.52 95.59 6.01
N SER A 379 18.01 96.55 5.24
CA SER A 379 18.65 97.76 5.77
C SER A 379 17.67 98.72 6.45
N LYS A 380 16.36 98.49 6.29
CA LYS A 380 15.26 99.20 6.95
C LYS A 380 14.73 98.52 8.21
N MET A 381 15.27 97.36 8.58
CA MET A 381 14.92 96.65 9.81
C MET A 381 15.91 97.00 10.94
N SER A 382 15.39 97.30 12.12
CA SER A 382 16.20 97.64 13.29
C SER A 382 15.62 97.04 14.58
N GLY A 383 16.30 97.27 15.71
CA GLY A 383 15.92 96.75 17.02
C GLY A 383 15.88 95.21 17.07
N LYS A 384 14.80 94.64 17.62
CA LYS A 384 14.59 93.19 17.74
C LYS A 384 14.40 92.46 16.41
N TYR A 385 14.26 93.20 15.31
CA TYR A 385 14.12 92.67 13.96
C TYR A 385 15.45 92.61 13.20
N ALA A 386 16.57 92.94 13.85
CA ALA A 386 17.91 92.73 13.31
C ALA A 386 18.30 91.23 13.31
N SER A 387 19.04 90.77 12.30
CA SER A 387 19.34 89.34 12.08
C SER A 387 20.32 88.73 13.11
N VAL A 388 20.06 87.49 13.57
CA VAL A 388 20.93 86.70 14.50
C VAL A 388 21.46 85.40 13.82
N PRO A 389 22.72 84.93 14.05
CA PRO A 389 23.32 83.74 13.39
C PRO A 389 23.05 82.35 14.05
N ALA A 390 23.24 81.26 13.28
CA ALA A 390 22.62 79.93 13.44
C ALA A 390 23.44 78.81 14.16
N GLN A 391 23.89 78.98 15.42
CA GLN A 391 24.77 78.00 16.09
C GLN A 391 24.13 76.96 17.06
N HIS A 392 22.81 76.93 17.26
CA HIS A 392 22.20 76.09 18.33
C HIS A 392 21.83 74.63 18.00
N LEU A 393 22.12 74.09 16.80
CA LEU A 393 21.54 72.81 16.33
C LEU A 393 22.36 71.52 16.58
N ALA A 394 23.64 71.59 16.98
CA ALA A 394 24.52 70.41 16.97
C ALA A 394 24.56 69.59 18.29
N GLY A 395 24.37 70.22 19.46
CA GLY A 395 24.56 69.57 20.77
C GLY A 395 23.53 68.50 21.13
N THR A 396 22.31 68.60 20.61
CA THR A 396 21.16 67.76 21.00
C THR A 396 21.21 66.35 20.37
N ARG A 397 21.86 66.20 19.21
CA ARG A 397 21.94 64.93 18.48
C ARG A 397 22.86 63.91 19.13
N GLN A 398 24.01 64.35 19.63
CA GLN A 398 25.01 63.46 20.21
C GLN A 398 24.53 62.84 21.53
N VAL A 399 23.84 63.62 22.36
CA VAL A 399 23.22 63.14 23.61
C VAL A 399 22.14 62.08 23.33
N SER A 400 21.40 62.22 22.23
CA SER A 400 20.32 61.30 21.86
C SER A 400 20.87 59.92 21.42
N LEU A 401 21.97 59.89 20.67
CA LEU A 401 22.65 58.65 20.27
C LEU A 401 23.31 57.92 21.46
N THR A 402 23.84 58.67 22.44
CA THR A 402 24.39 58.05 23.66
C THR A 402 23.29 57.39 24.51
N LYS A 403 22.10 58.01 24.62
CA LYS A 403 20.97 57.37 25.30
C LYS A 403 20.46 56.14 24.54
N LEU A 404 20.45 56.19 23.22
CA LEU A 404 20.07 55.08 22.37
C LEU A 404 20.87 53.81 22.68
N THR A 405 22.19 53.90 22.88
CA THR A 405 23.05 52.72 23.19
C THR A 405 22.73 51.99 24.49
N GLN A 406 21.97 52.60 25.40
CA GLN A 406 21.60 52.00 26.68
C GLN A 406 20.28 51.23 26.60
N GLU A 407 19.54 51.36 25.50
CA GLU A 407 18.30 50.65 25.26
C GLU A 407 18.55 49.25 24.71
N LYS A 408 17.59 48.34 24.91
CA LYS A 408 17.57 47.01 24.32
C LYS A 408 16.14 46.58 24.02
N PHE A 409 16.00 45.59 23.14
CA PHE A 409 14.74 44.91 22.93
C PHE A 409 14.54 43.91 24.07
N LEU A 410 13.58 44.17 24.94
CA LEU A 410 13.32 43.34 26.13
C LEU A 410 12.47 42.11 25.78
N PRO A 411 12.54 41.02 26.56
CA PRO A 411 11.69 39.84 26.33
C PRO A 411 10.18 40.12 26.38
N THR A 412 9.77 41.20 27.06
CA THR A 412 8.39 41.66 27.17
C THR A 412 7.99 42.67 26.10
N ASP A 413 8.94 43.17 25.31
CA ASP A 413 8.64 44.13 24.25
C ASP A 413 7.96 43.42 23.05
N ILE A 414 7.02 44.10 22.43
CA ILE A 414 6.59 43.84 21.05
C ILE A 414 7.21 44.91 20.13
N PRO A 415 7.35 44.65 18.82
CA PRO A 415 7.96 45.60 17.89
C PRO A 415 7.37 47.01 17.95
N GLU A 416 6.05 47.12 18.17
CA GLU A 416 5.33 48.39 18.27
C GLU A 416 5.75 49.20 19.50
N THR A 417 5.76 48.60 20.68
CA THR A 417 6.12 49.29 21.93
C THR A 417 7.60 49.64 21.98
N TYR A 418 8.45 48.79 21.38
CA TYR A 418 9.87 49.06 21.21
C TYR A 418 10.11 50.21 20.23
N GLU A 419 9.44 50.22 19.07
CA GLU A 419 9.58 51.29 18.08
C GLU A 419 9.16 52.65 18.65
N GLU A 420 8.07 52.72 19.40
CA GLU A 420 7.62 53.98 20.03
C GLU A 420 8.66 54.54 21.01
N ARG A 421 9.26 53.68 21.86
CA ARG A 421 10.30 54.08 22.82
C ARG A 421 11.56 54.58 22.11
N ILE A 422 11.97 53.90 21.05
CA ILE A 422 13.21 54.18 20.33
C ILE A 422 13.09 55.36 19.36
N ARG A 423 11.93 55.53 18.69
CA ARG A 423 11.71 56.67 17.78
C ARG A 423 11.80 58.02 18.49
N LEU A 424 11.43 58.10 19.77
CA LEU A 424 11.60 59.32 20.58
C LEU A 424 13.08 59.75 20.69
N LEU A 425 14.01 58.80 20.72
CA LEU A 425 15.45 59.06 20.76
C LEU A 425 16.04 59.35 19.37
N LEU A 426 15.29 59.08 18.30
CA LEU A 426 15.72 59.25 16.91
C LEU A 426 15.08 60.45 16.21
N LEU A 427 14.29 61.27 16.91
CA LEU A 427 13.48 62.37 16.34
C LEU A 427 14.29 63.42 15.55
N GLN A 428 15.58 63.53 15.82
CA GLN A 428 16.51 64.46 15.15
C GLN A 428 17.60 63.73 14.33
N THR A 429 17.45 62.42 14.14
CA THR A 429 18.39 61.56 13.43
C THR A 429 17.87 61.28 12.02
N PRO A 430 18.66 61.57 10.96
CA PRO A 430 18.29 61.21 9.59
C PRO A 430 18.03 59.70 9.45
N ASN A 431 17.04 59.31 8.65
CA ASN A 431 16.69 57.90 8.45
C ASN A 431 17.87 57.07 7.89
N ASN A 432 18.72 57.67 7.07
CA ASN A 432 19.93 57.06 6.50
C ASN A 432 21.17 57.13 7.41
N ASN A 433 21.01 57.29 8.72
CA ASN A 433 22.15 57.39 9.64
C ASN A 433 22.69 56.01 10.03
N ASP A 434 23.82 55.64 9.44
CA ASP A 434 24.48 54.35 9.65
C ASP A 434 24.85 54.07 11.12
N ASN A 435 25.24 55.10 11.89
CA ASN A 435 25.60 54.92 13.29
C ASN A 435 24.39 54.56 14.15
N ALA A 436 23.24 55.19 13.88
CA ALA A 436 22.01 54.87 14.59
C ALA A 436 21.53 53.45 14.21
N LEU A 437 21.61 53.08 12.93
CA LEU A 437 21.25 51.73 12.48
C LEU A 437 22.14 50.67 13.13
N ALA A 438 23.46 50.89 13.22
CA ALA A 438 24.39 49.99 13.89
C ALA A 438 24.08 49.81 15.39
N ILE A 439 23.61 50.86 16.07
CA ILE A 439 23.18 50.77 17.47
C ILE A 439 21.91 49.91 17.59
N LEU A 440 20.93 50.10 16.70
CA LEU A 440 19.69 49.31 16.69
C LEU A 440 19.92 47.81 16.49
N TRP A 441 20.91 47.43 15.67
CA TRP A 441 21.32 46.03 15.53
C TRP A 441 21.73 45.40 16.86
N ASN A 442 22.44 46.14 17.71
CA ASN A 442 22.89 45.67 19.03
C ASN A 442 21.77 45.58 20.07
N HIS A 443 20.58 46.10 19.77
CA HIS A 443 19.43 46.01 20.66
C HIS A 443 18.70 44.66 20.55
N LEU A 444 18.88 43.94 19.44
CA LEU A 444 18.12 42.72 19.14
C LEU A 444 18.67 41.50 19.91
N PRO A 445 17.80 40.63 20.46
CA PRO A 445 18.21 39.32 20.95
C PRO A 445 18.59 38.39 19.79
N ASP A 446 19.45 37.40 20.06
CA ASP A 446 20.06 36.51 19.06
C ASP A 446 19.07 35.95 18.02
N GLU A 447 17.89 35.51 18.47
CA GLU A 447 16.87 34.95 17.55
C GLU A 447 16.34 35.98 16.54
N LEU A 448 16.10 37.22 16.99
CA LEU A 448 15.65 38.29 16.10
C LEU A 448 16.79 38.83 15.26
N PHE A 449 18.01 38.85 15.81
CA PHE A 449 19.21 39.27 15.09
C PHE A 449 19.45 38.40 13.85
N SER A 450 19.47 37.07 13.99
CA SER A 450 19.71 36.16 12.86
C SER A 450 18.62 36.25 11.78
N ARG A 451 17.37 36.51 12.17
CA ARG A 451 16.28 36.72 11.21
C ARG A 451 16.37 38.09 10.53
N MET A 452 16.82 39.12 11.25
CA MET A 452 17.02 40.47 10.71
C MET A 452 18.19 40.50 9.73
N GLU A 453 19.24 39.71 9.97
CA GLU A 453 20.40 39.55 9.07
C GLU A 453 19.98 39.10 7.66
N ILE A 454 18.98 38.22 7.56
CA ILE A 454 18.40 37.80 6.28
C ILE A 454 17.62 38.93 5.61
N ALA A 455 16.95 39.79 6.39
CA ALA A 455 16.14 40.88 5.87
C ALA A 455 16.96 42.11 5.45
N ALA A 456 18.19 42.27 5.97
CA ALA A 456 19.17 43.28 5.61
C ALA A 456 18.58 44.71 5.41
N PRO A 457 18.00 45.32 6.46
CA PRO A 457 17.41 46.66 6.37
C PRO A 457 18.43 47.71 5.92
N ALA A 458 18.03 48.53 4.93
CA ALA A 458 18.88 49.56 4.33
C ALA A 458 18.92 50.89 5.10
N ASP A 459 17.90 51.15 5.93
CA ASP A 459 17.76 52.37 6.74
C ASP A 459 16.94 52.09 8.02
N ILE A 460 16.78 53.10 8.88
CA ILE A 460 16.11 52.99 10.18
C ILE A 460 14.62 52.63 10.04
N ASP A 461 13.90 53.21 9.09
CA ASP A 461 12.49 52.89 8.85
C ASP A 461 12.33 51.45 8.31
N ALA A 462 13.25 51.02 7.43
CA ALA A 462 13.30 49.64 6.96
C ALA A 462 13.61 48.66 8.10
N PHE A 463 14.45 49.03 9.07
CA PHE A 463 14.73 48.23 10.26
C PHE A 463 13.46 47.94 11.05
N PHE A 464 12.66 48.95 11.41
CA PHE A 464 11.42 48.73 12.16
C PHE A 464 10.36 47.96 11.36
N THR A 465 10.26 48.23 10.05
CA THR A 465 9.35 47.51 9.16
C THR A 465 9.70 46.01 9.10
N ASN A 466 10.99 45.69 8.97
CA ASN A 466 11.46 44.31 8.95
C ASN A 466 11.29 43.64 10.32
N LEU A 467 11.51 44.37 11.42
CA LEU A 467 11.33 43.85 12.78
C LEU A 467 9.90 43.34 13.00
N LYS A 468 8.89 44.13 12.60
CA LYS A 468 7.48 43.75 12.65
C LYS A 468 7.19 42.51 11.80
N ASN A 469 7.69 42.48 10.57
CA ASN A 469 7.49 41.35 9.66
C ASN A 469 8.12 40.06 10.15
N ILE A 470 9.30 40.15 10.80
CA ILE A 470 10.00 39.00 11.38
C ILE A 470 9.24 38.49 12.61
N TRP A 471 8.74 39.39 13.44
CA TRP A 471 7.99 39.05 14.64
C TRP A 471 6.66 38.35 14.32
N LEU A 472 5.94 38.79 13.28
CA LEU A 472 4.72 38.12 12.82
C LEU A 472 4.95 36.73 12.22
N LYS A 473 6.19 36.40 11.83
CA LYS A 473 6.61 35.09 11.31
C LYS A 473 7.25 34.20 12.39
N ARG A 474 7.29 34.66 13.63
CA ARG A 474 7.72 33.88 14.80
C ARG A 474 6.53 33.06 15.30
#